data_AF-A0A3C1T6U2-F1
#
_entry.id   AF-A0A3C1T6U2-F1
#
_cell.length_a   1.000
_cell.length_b   1.000
_cell.length_c   1.000
_cell.angle_alpha   90.00
_cell.angle_beta   90.00
_cell.angle_gamma   90.00
#
_symmetry.space_group_name_H-M   'P 1'
#
loop_
_entity.id
_entity.type
_entity.pdbx_description
1 polymer ?
#
loop_
_entity_poly.entity_id
_entity_poly.type
_entity_poly.pdbx_seq_one_letter_code
_entity_poly.pdbx_strand_id
1 'polypeptide(L)'
;MAAQKKSWWGHIFGLPTERGSDAWGLSLIKIFLVLSFFVLLIIGLSVKWGNILVVLGLSLSIAFAALFTGGIIGFLFGIPRRLQAANSTTASPNDKYTDNTNLEEISDWLTKIIVGVTLVQLPAIEAKLNTLCLNLEKSFGSSFGKDSGGFAYTYSGAIIIFYFLCGFLAVYLWARTYLTETLSDKYKTVLKQALRKQELQNILKDFQKTIQRISSQENNDSFKTEIDKAKPEIATVCEDCQKNRWGGKTEDDLFSINASVTKANALNMKADVVLTLVEKQAGQLATVAKVMYLLHDSYLPEMIRVASDANNGFECKFSAYEAFTLGVIVVFTDVNTPVRKYEVDLNTLANLPEGFNYTRELMTIGEVEKELATLEG
;
A
#
# COMPACT_ATOMS: atom_id res chain seq x y z
N MET A 1 25.91 11.61 -20.34
CA MET A 1 26.04 10.27 -20.95
C MET A 1 27.09 9.47 -20.19
N ALA A 2 26.68 8.71 -19.19
CA ALA A 2 27.48 7.63 -18.62
C ALA A 2 26.54 6.42 -18.58
N ALA A 3 26.65 5.57 -19.59
CA ALA A 3 25.87 4.34 -19.67
C ALA A 3 26.26 3.44 -18.50
N GLN A 4 25.34 3.26 -17.55
CA GLN A 4 25.47 2.32 -16.46
C GLN A 4 25.56 0.92 -17.08
N LYS A 5 26.78 0.36 -17.13
CA LYS A 5 27.05 -0.95 -17.70
C LYS A 5 26.39 -2.00 -16.79
N LYS A 6 25.11 -2.33 -17.05
CA LYS A 6 24.36 -3.41 -16.38
C LYS A 6 25.22 -4.68 -16.49
N SER A 7 25.83 -5.08 -15.38
CA SER A 7 26.76 -6.20 -15.31
C SER A 7 26.00 -7.50 -15.59
N TRP A 8 26.38 -8.21 -16.65
CA TRP A 8 25.82 -9.49 -17.07
C TRP A 8 25.79 -10.55 -15.94
N TRP A 9 26.72 -10.44 -14.98
CA TRP A 9 26.76 -11.27 -13.78
C TRP A 9 25.56 -11.07 -12.84
N GLY A 10 24.94 -9.88 -12.83
CA GLY A 10 23.79 -9.57 -11.99
C GLY A 10 22.53 -10.35 -12.34
N HIS A 11 22.30 -10.61 -13.63
CA HIS A 11 21.15 -11.40 -14.08
C HIS A 11 21.32 -12.90 -13.86
N ILE A 12 22.55 -13.43 -13.97
CA ILE A 12 22.84 -14.86 -13.78
C ILE A 12 22.77 -15.24 -12.29
N PHE A 13 23.25 -14.38 -11.39
CA PHE A 13 23.25 -14.65 -9.95
C PHE A 13 22.08 -14.01 -9.20
N GLY A 14 21.25 -13.21 -9.87
CA GLY A 14 20.08 -12.55 -9.28
C GLY A 14 20.44 -11.80 -8.01
N LEU A 15 21.59 -11.11 -8.02
CA LEU A 15 22.05 -10.30 -6.89
C LEU A 15 21.21 -9.01 -6.87
N PRO A 16 20.47 -8.75 -5.78
CA PRO A 16 19.57 -7.62 -5.65
C PRO A 16 20.35 -6.31 -5.73
N THR A 17 19.95 -5.45 -6.65
CA THR A 17 20.55 -4.12 -6.88
C THR A 17 20.06 -3.07 -5.89
N GLU A 18 18.95 -3.33 -5.20
CA GLU A 18 18.41 -2.45 -4.17
C GLU A 18 18.67 -3.00 -2.75
N ARG A 19 19.05 -2.09 -1.84
CA ARG A 19 19.35 -2.37 -0.43
C ARG A 19 18.05 -2.63 0.36
N GLY A 20 17.36 -3.74 0.08
CA GLY A 20 16.48 -4.40 1.04
C GLY A 20 17.31 -5.38 1.88
N SER A 21 17.26 -5.28 3.21
CA SER A 21 18.20 -5.96 4.13
C SER A 21 18.15 -7.50 4.12
N ASP A 22 17.15 -8.10 3.48
CA ASP A 22 16.87 -9.54 3.43
C ASP A 22 17.29 -10.21 2.11
N ALA A 23 17.45 -9.42 1.06
CA ALA A 23 17.75 -9.89 -0.28
C ALA A 23 19.17 -10.53 -0.38
N TRP A 24 20.06 -10.18 0.55
CA TRP A 24 21.39 -10.77 0.71
C TRP A 24 21.35 -12.23 1.19
N GLY A 25 20.40 -12.57 2.08
CA GLY A 25 20.29 -13.92 2.63
C GLY A 25 19.95 -14.96 1.57
N LEU A 26 18.94 -14.68 0.74
CA LEU A 26 18.57 -15.54 -0.39
C LEU A 26 19.65 -15.61 -1.47
N SER A 27 20.37 -14.51 -1.69
CA SER A 27 21.48 -14.45 -2.64
C SER A 27 22.64 -15.35 -2.22
N LEU A 28 22.99 -15.36 -0.94
CA LEU A 28 24.01 -16.25 -0.40
C LEU A 28 23.63 -17.73 -0.58
N ILE A 29 22.37 -18.08 -0.33
CA ILE A 29 21.90 -19.47 -0.50
C ILE A 29 21.99 -19.90 -1.97
N LYS A 30 21.62 -19.03 -2.92
CA LYS A 30 21.79 -19.31 -4.36
C LYS A 30 23.25 -19.57 -4.72
N ILE A 31 24.18 -18.77 -4.19
CA ILE A 31 25.63 -18.97 -4.41
C ILE A 31 26.07 -20.35 -3.87
N PHE A 32 25.65 -20.73 -2.66
CA PHE A 32 25.95 -22.04 -2.10
C PHE A 32 25.34 -23.20 -2.91
N LEU A 33 24.12 -23.05 -3.43
CA LEU A 33 23.49 -24.06 -4.29
C LEU A 33 24.24 -24.22 -5.63
N VAL A 34 24.64 -23.11 -6.25
CA VAL A 34 25.45 -23.13 -7.48
C VAL A 34 26.79 -23.80 -7.22
N LEU A 35 27.50 -23.41 -6.15
CA LEU A 35 28.77 -24.04 -5.78
C LEU A 35 28.61 -25.54 -5.51
N SER A 36 27.56 -25.94 -4.79
CA SER A 36 27.25 -27.34 -4.52
C SER A 36 26.96 -28.12 -5.80
N PHE A 37 26.25 -27.54 -6.77
CA PHE A 37 26.04 -28.15 -8.08
C PHE A 37 27.37 -28.43 -8.81
N PHE A 38 28.33 -27.51 -8.76
CA PHE A 38 29.67 -27.75 -9.31
C PHE A 38 30.41 -28.87 -8.57
N VAL A 39 30.29 -28.96 -7.24
CA VAL A 39 30.86 -30.07 -6.46
C VAL A 39 30.25 -31.41 -6.88
N LEU A 40 28.93 -31.49 -7.09
CA LEU A 40 28.26 -32.69 -7.59
C LEU A 40 28.77 -33.07 -8.98
N LEU A 41 28.96 -32.09 -9.88
CA LEU A 41 29.54 -32.33 -11.20
C LEU A 41 30.97 -32.89 -11.12
N ILE A 42 31.82 -32.31 -10.28
CA ILE A 42 33.19 -32.79 -10.08
C ILE A 42 33.20 -34.23 -9.57
N ILE A 43 32.37 -34.55 -8.57
CA ILE A 43 32.27 -35.90 -8.01
C ILE A 43 31.72 -36.88 -9.05
N GLY A 44 30.69 -36.50 -9.80
CA GLY A 44 30.12 -37.34 -10.86
C GLY A 44 31.10 -37.61 -12.02
N LEU A 45 31.89 -36.61 -12.43
CA LEU A 45 32.91 -36.75 -13.48
C LEU A 45 34.15 -37.53 -13.01
N SER A 46 34.37 -37.64 -11.70
CA SER A 46 35.48 -38.41 -11.11
C SER A 46 35.21 -39.93 -11.08
N VAL A 47 33.98 -40.34 -11.41
CA VAL A 47 33.54 -41.74 -11.43
C VAL A 47 33.86 -42.39 -12.79
N LYS A 48 33.93 -43.73 -12.84
CA LYS A 48 34.11 -44.48 -14.10
C LYS A 48 33.12 -44.02 -15.17
N TRP A 49 33.59 -43.86 -16.42
CA TRP A 49 32.84 -43.34 -17.56
C TRP A 49 31.43 -43.92 -17.74
N GLY A 50 31.25 -45.23 -17.52
CA GLY A 50 29.93 -45.88 -17.64
C GLY A 50 28.91 -45.52 -16.54
N ASN A 51 29.36 -44.99 -15.41
CA ASN A 51 28.52 -44.75 -14.22
C ASN A 51 28.28 -43.25 -13.94
N ILE A 52 28.91 -42.33 -14.70
CA ILE A 52 28.82 -40.88 -14.49
C ILE A 52 27.35 -40.41 -14.43
N LEU A 53 26.55 -40.80 -15.43
CA LEU A 53 25.14 -40.39 -15.52
C LEU A 53 24.28 -40.97 -14.38
N VAL A 54 24.57 -42.19 -13.95
CA VAL A 54 23.84 -42.84 -12.84
C VAL A 54 24.14 -42.13 -11.53
N VAL A 55 25.42 -41.84 -11.26
CA VAL A 55 25.82 -41.14 -10.03
C VAL A 55 25.28 -39.72 -10.00
N LEU A 56 25.39 -38.97 -11.10
CA LEU A 56 24.84 -37.61 -11.19
C LEU A 56 23.32 -37.60 -11.05
N GLY A 57 22.62 -38.49 -11.77
CA GLY A 57 21.16 -38.60 -11.71
C GLY A 57 20.68 -38.92 -10.30
N LEU A 58 21.27 -39.94 -9.67
CA LEU A 58 20.90 -40.33 -8.31
C LEU A 58 21.21 -39.21 -7.29
N SER A 59 22.38 -38.57 -7.39
CA SER A 59 22.76 -37.46 -6.51
C SER A 59 21.81 -36.27 -6.65
N LEU A 60 21.40 -35.93 -7.87
CA LEU A 60 20.48 -34.83 -8.13
C LEU A 60 19.06 -35.15 -7.65
N SER A 61 18.60 -36.40 -7.79
CA SER A 61 17.32 -36.84 -7.24
C SER A 61 17.29 -36.75 -5.71
N ILE A 62 18.36 -37.19 -5.03
CA ILE A 62 18.49 -37.09 -3.56
C ILE A 62 18.52 -35.62 -3.14
N ALA A 63 19.33 -34.80 -3.81
CA ALA A 63 19.43 -33.37 -3.55
C ALA A 63 18.07 -32.68 -3.68
N PHE A 64 17.33 -32.95 -4.76
CA PHE A 64 16.01 -32.38 -4.99
C PHE A 64 14.99 -32.82 -3.95
N ALA A 65 14.95 -34.11 -3.60
CA ALA A 65 14.05 -34.63 -2.58
C ALA A 65 14.33 -34.00 -1.19
N ALA A 66 15.60 -33.89 -0.82
CA ALA A 66 16.01 -33.26 0.43
C ALA A 66 15.67 -31.76 0.45
N LEU A 67 15.95 -31.04 -0.64
CA LEU A 67 15.63 -29.63 -0.79
C LEU A 67 14.12 -29.37 -0.73
N PHE A 68 13.32 -30.20 -1.40
CA PHE A 68 11.86 -30.08 -1.38
C PHE A 68 11.28 -30.36 0.01
N THR A 69 11.76 -31.42 0.67
CA THR A 69 11.32 -31.77 2.03
C THR A 69 11.70 -30.67 3.03
N GLY A 70 12.95 -30.18 2.95
CA GLY A 70 13.41 -29.04 3.74
C GLY A 70 12.56 -27.80 3.48
N GLY A 71 12.24 -27.51 2.21
CA GLY A 71 11.41 -26.37 1.81
C GLY A 71 9.99 -26.41 2.37
N ILE A 72 9.33 -27.57 2.39
CA ILE A 72 8.00 -27.73 3.01
C ILE A 72 8.07 -27.38 4.50
N ILE A 73 9.08 -27.90 5.20
CA ILE A 73 9.25 -27.61 6.64
C ILE A 73 9.61 -26.13 6.82
N GLY A 74 10.51 -25.58 6.01
CA GLY A 74 10.89 -24.16 6.04
C GLY A 74 9.69 -23.25 5.83
N PHE A 75 8.79 -23.60 4.91
CA PHE A 75 7.53 -22.91 4.71
C PHE A 75 6.67 -22.88 5.98
N LEU A 76 6.43 -24.04 6.61
CA LEU A 76 5.65 -24.14 7.84
C LEU A 76 6.19 -23.22 8.95
N PHE A 77 7.51 -23.22 9.15
CA PHE A 77 8.17 -22.37 10.14
C PHE A 77 8.24 -20.89 9.73
N GLY A 78 8.19 -20.61 8.43
CA GLY A 78 8.25 -19.27 7.86
C GLY A 78 6.92 -18.54 7.79
N ILE A 79 5.78 -19.23 8.00
CA ILE A 79 4.45 -18.61 8.01
C ILE A 79 4.43 -17.45 9.02
N PRO A 80 4.14 -16.22 8.58
CA PRO A 80 4.08 -15.08 9.46
C PRO A 80 2.94 -15.26 10.46
N ARG A 81 3.29 -15.17 11.75
CA ARG A 81 2.32 -15.14 12.84
C ARG A 81 1.90 -13.69 13.04
N ARG A 82 0.60 -13.42 13.05
CA ARG A 82 0.15 -12.09 13.45
C ARG A 82 0.44 -11.95 14.93
N LEU A 83 1.22 -10.93 15.29
CA LEU A 83 1.13 -10.37 16.64
C LEU A 83 -0.31 -9.88 16.76
N GLN A 84 -1.17 -10.65 17.43
CA GLN A 84 -2.47 -10.16 17.87
C GLN A 84 -2.20 -8.80 18.50
N ALA A 85 -2.70 -7.75 17.85
CA ALA A 85 -2.49 -6.39 18.28
C ALA A 85 -2.87 -6.34 19.76
N ALA A 86 -1.86 -6.08 20.59
CA ALA A 86 -2.01 -5.99 22.01
C ALA A 86 -3.20 -5.06 22.34
N ASN A 87 -4.16 -5.59 23.09
CA ASN A 87 -5.08 -4.85 23.95
C ASN A 87 -5.44 -3.44 23.46
N SER A 88 -6.20 -3.35 22.37
CA SER A 88 -6.92 -2.11 22.04
C SER A 88 -8.33 -2.20 22.63
N THR A 89 -8.48 -1.71 23.86
CA THR A 89 -9.73 -1.60 24.63
C THR A 89 -10.75 -0.60 24.05
N THR A 90 -10.73 -0.35 22.75
CA THR A 90 -11.64 0.56 22.03
C THR A 90 -11.99 0.04 20.64
N ALA A 91 -12.36 -1.24 20.54
CA ALA A 91 -12.97 -1.76 19.31
C ALA A 91 -14.44 -1.33 19.22
N SER A 92 -14.74 -0.47 18.23
CA SER A 92 -16.10 -0.10 17.84
C SER A 92 -16.87 -1.34 17.37
N PRO A 93 -18.20 -1.48 17.60
CA PRO A 93 -18.92 -2.76 17.50
C PRO A 93 -19.12 -3.32 16.08
N ASN A 94 -18.46 -2.79 15.05
CA ASN A 94 -18.79 -3.10 13.65
C ASN A 94 -17.63 -3.68 12.82
N ASP A 95 -16.47 -3.98 13.41
CA ASP A 95 -15.40 -4.73 12.76
C ASP A 95 -15.71 -6.24 12.80
N LYS A 96 -16.62 -6.68 11.91
CA LYS A 96 -16.90 -8.11 11.66
C LYS A 96 -16.24 -8.60 10.37
N TYR A 97 -14.96 -8.30 10.20
CA TYR A 97 -14.11 -9.03 9.27
C TYR A 97 -12.85 -9.49 10.00
N THR A 98 -13.01 -10.57 10.77
CA THR A 98 -11.88 -11.32 11.31
C THR A 98 -11.27 -12.13 10.19
N ASP A 99 -10.00 -11.86 9.85
CA ASP A 99 -9.25 -12.70 8.92
C ASP A 99 -9.24 -14.16 9.38
N ASN A 100 -9.21 -15.08 8.42
CA ASN A 100 -9.15 -16.51 8.70
C ASN A 100 -7.75 -16.89 9.22
N THR A 101 -7.62 -17.07 10.55
CA THR A 101 -6.39 -17.50 11.24
C THR A 101 -6.18 -19.02 11.21
N ASN A 102 -7.08 -19.79 10.59
CA ASN A 102 -7.04 -21.26 10.67
C ASN A 102 -5.70 -21.84 10.18
N LEU A 103 -5.10 -21.27 9.13
CA LEU A 103 -3.81 -21.75 8.63
C LEU A 103 -2.63 -21.38 9.56
N GLU A 104 -2.71 -20.24 10.23
CA GLU A 104 -1.72 -19.82 11.23
C GLU A 104 -1.79 -20.73 12.46
N GLU A 105 -2.99 -20.98 12.97
CA GLU A 105 -3.24 -21.84 14.15
C GLU A 105 -2.83 -23.29 13.87
N ILE A 106 -3.24 -23.84 12.72
CA ILE A 106 -2.84 -25.18 12.31
C ILE A 106 -1.31 -25.25 12.17
N SER A 107 -0.66 -24.22 11.61
CA SER A 107 0.80 -24.19 11.50
C SER A 107 1.50 -24.09 12.86
N ASP A 108 0.99 -23.32 13.82
CA ASP A 108 1.57 -23.24 15.16
C ASP A 108 1.46 -24.58 15.91
N TRP A 109 0.30 -25.25 15.84
CA TRP A 109 0.15 -26.58 16.43
C TRP A 109 1.03 -27.62 15.74
N LEU A 110 1.05 -27.60 14.40
CA LEU A 110 1.85 -28.53 13.61
C LEU A 110 3.35 -28.34 13.87
N THR A 111 3.85 -27.11 13.90
CA THR A 111 5.27 -26.84 14.18
C THR A 111 5.65 -27.26 15.60
N LYS A 112 4.80 -27.04 16.61
CA LYS A 112 5.02 -27.54 17.98
C LYS A 112 5.06 -29.07 18.05
N ILE A 113 4.14 -29.75 17.36
CA ILE A 113 4.13 -31.22 17.27
C ILE A 113 5.40 -31.71 16.58
N ILE A 114 5.79 -31.11 15.45
CA ILE A 114 7.01 -31.48 14.73
C ILE A 114 8.23 -31.35 15.64
N VAL A 115 8.40 -30.21 16.33
CA VAL A 115 9.53 -30.01 17.25
C VAL A 115 9.49 -31.02 18.41
N GLY A 116 8.33 -31.21 19.04
CA GLY A 116 8.17 -32.15 20.16
C GLY A 116 8.46 -33.59 19.77
N VAL A 117 7.90 -34.07 18.65
CA VAL A 117 8.15 -35.42 18.13
C VAL A 117 9.61 -35.57 17.71
N THR A 118 10.20 -34.57 17.06
CA THR A 118 11.60 -34.62 16.62
C THR A 118 12.55 -34.74 17.80
N LEU A 119 12.30 -34.04 18.92
CA LEU A 119 13.13 -34.13 20.13
C LEU A 119 13.08 -35.52 20.77
N VAL A 120 11.89 -36.11 20.87
CA VAL A 120 11.71 -37.44 21.48
C VAL A 120 12.20 -38.56 20.56
N GLN A 121 11.99 -38.42 19.24
CA GLN A 121 12.37 -39.42 18.25
C GLN A 121 13.76 -39.21 17.64
N LEU A 122 14.58 -38.28 18.16
CA LEU A 122 15.89 -37.99 17.59
C LEU A 122 16.77 -39.24 17.40
N PRO A 123 16.86 -40.20 18.35
CA PRO A 123 17.63 -41.42 18.15
C PRO A 123 17.07 -42.32 17.04
N ALA A 124 15.74 -42.36 16.89
CA ALA A 124 15.09 -43.12 15.81
C ALA A 124 15.36 -42.46 14.45
N ILE A 125 15.34 -41.12 14.38
CA ILE A 125 15.68 -40.36 13.18
C ILE A 125 17.13 -40.61 12.78
N GLU A 126 18.07 -40.58 13.73
CA GLU A 126 19.48 -40.91 13.50
C GLU A 126 19.64 -42.33 12.93
N ALA A 127 18.99 -43.33 13.56
CA ALA A 127 19.05 -44.71 13.09
C ALA A 127 18.46 -44.89 11.68
N LYS A 128 17.35 -44.20 11.37
CA LYS A 128 16.74 -44.23 10.03
C LYS A 128 17.61 -43.50 8.99
N LEU A 129 18.21 -42.38 9.36
CA LEU A 129 19.14 -41.65 8.50
C LEU A 129 20.38 -42.49 8.20
N ASN A 130 20.94 -43.17 9.21
CA ASN A 130 22.05 -44.10 9.04
C ASN A 130 21.68 -45.25 8.10
N THR A 131 20.50 -45.86 8.30
CA THR A 131 19.98 -46.92 7.42
C THR A 131 19.82 -46.42 5.98
N LEU A 132 19.34 -45.20 5.80
CA LEU A 132 19.18 -44.59 4.49
C LEU A 132 20.53 -44.32 3.82
N CYS A 133 21.54 -43.84 4.55
CA CYS A 133 22.89 -43.66 4.03
C CYS A 133 23.55 -45.00 3.64
N LEU A 134 23.36 -46.05 4.44
CA LEU A 134 23.83 -47.42 4.11
C LEU A 134 23.12 -48.00 2.88
N ASN A 135 21.84 -47.70 2.70
CA ASN A 135 21.11 -48.13 1.51
C ASN A 135 21.58 -47.37 0.26
N LEU A 136 21.82 -46.07 0.37
CA LEU A 136 22.35 -45.25 -0.71
C LEU A 136 23.78 -45.66 -1.08
N GLU A 137 24.64 -45.96 -0.09
CA GLU A 137 25.96 -46.56 -0.31
C GLU A 137 25.85 -47.81 -1.21
N LYS A 138 24.93 -48.73 -0.89
CA LYS A 138 24.67 -49.92 -1.71
C LYS A 138 24.17 -49.56 -3.11
N SER A 139 23.31 -48.54 -3.24
CA SER A 139 22.79 -48.07 -4.53
C SER A 139 23.88 -47.45 -5.42
N PHE A 140 24.84 -46.74 -4.83
CA PHE A 140 26.01 -46.24 -5.55
C PHE A 140 26.98 -47.38 -5.90
N GLY A 141 26.99 -48.47 -5.13
CA GLY A 141 27.76 -49.67 -5.38
C GLY A 141 29.26 -49.37 -5.51
N SER A 142 29.93 -50.03 -6.45
CA SER A 142 31.36 -49.80 -6.72
C SER A 142 31.65 -48.64 -7.67
N SER A 143 30.69 -47.72 -7.87
CA SER A 143 30.84 -46.58 -8.79
C SER A 143 32.02 -45.68 -8.38
N PHE A 144 32.26 -45.54 -7.08
CA PHE A 144 33.38 -44.73 -6.55
C PHE A 144 34.70 -45.52 -6.40
N GLY A 145 34.74 -46.81 -6.73
CA GLY A 145 35.88 -47.71 -6.44
C GLY A 145 35.48 -49.00 -5.72
N LYS A 146 36.42 -49.94 -5.55
CA LYS A 146 36.18 -51.23 -4.88
C LYS A 146 36.15 -51.12 -3.35
N ASP A 147 36.78 -50.10 -2.76
CA ASP A 147 36.92 -49.91 -1.30
C ASP A 147 36.35 -48.55 -0.81
N SER A 148 35.46 -47.95 -1.60
CA SER A 148 34.93 -46.60 -1.38
C SER A 148 33.57 -46.56 -0.70
N GLY A 149 33.18 -47.63 0.02
CA GLY A 149 31.90 -47.70 0.74
C GLY A 149 31.72 -46.56 1.74
N GLY A 150 32.77 -46.29 2.53
CA GLY A 150 32.79 -45.16 3.47
C GLY A 150 32.62 -43.80 2.79
N PHE A 151 33.16 -43.60 1.57
CA PHE A 151 32.96 -42.37 0.83
C PHE A 151 31.50 -42.19 0.40
N ALA A 152 30.89 -43.22 -0.18
CA ALA A 152 29.49 -43.16 -0.64
C ALA A 152 28.51 -42.94 0.52
N TYR A 153 28.79 -43.54 1.69
CA TYR A 153 28.06 -43.31 2.93
C TYR A 153 28.12 -41.84 3.35
N THR A 154 29.33 -41.28 3.51
CA THR A 154 29.54 -39.89 3.94
C THR A 154 28.97 -38.90 2.93
N TYR A 155 29.17 -39.16 1.63
CA TYR A 155 28.63 -38.37 0.53
C TYR A 155 27.11 -38.29 0.58
N SER A 156 26.43 -39.43 0.79
CA SER A 156 24.97 -39.50 0.88
C SER A 156 24.44 -38.65 2.04
N GLY A 157 25.02 -38.79 3.23
CA GLY A 157 24.64 -38.00 4.40
C GLY A 157 24.86 -36.51 4.19
N ALA A 158 26.00 -36.13 3.60
CA ALA A 158 26.35 -34.74 3.32
C ALA A 158 25.34 -34.07 2.37
N ILE A 159 24.98 -34.73 1.27
CA ILE A 159 23.98 -34.20 0.32
C ILE A 159 22.64 -34.00 1.01
N ILE A 160 22.15 -35.01 1.73
CA ILE A 160 20.83 -34.94 2.36
C ILE A 160 20.77 -33.77 3.33
N ILE A 161 21.74 -33.66 4.24
CA ILE A 161 21.77 -32.61 5.26
C ILE A 161 21.91 -31.24 4.60
N PHE A 162 22.84 -31.09 3.65
CA PHE A 162 23.10 -29.81 3.00
C PHE A 162 21.87 -29.30 2.22
N TYR A 163 21.28 -30.12 1.37
CA TYR A 163 20.14 -29.72 0.54
C TYR A 163 18.88 -29.54 1.38
N PHE A 164 18.67 -30.35 2.42
CA PHE A 164 17.60 -30.15 3.39
C PHE A 164 17.70 -28.79 4.07
N LEU A 165 18.88 -28.42 4.58
CA LEU A 165 19.10 -27.12 5.23
C LEU A 165 18.95 -25.95 4.26
N CYS A 166 19.46 -26.08 3.03
CA CYS A 166 19.31 -25.05 2.00
C CYS A 166 17.83 -24.86 1.62
N GLY A 167 17.09 -25.94 1.43
CA GLY A 167 15.65 -25.90 1.14
C GLY A 167 14.86 -25.27 2.28
N PHE A 168 15.13 -25.71 3.52
CA PHE A 168 14.54 -25.13 4.71
C PHE A 168 14.79 -23.63 4.79
N LEU A 169 16.05 -23.21 4.72
CA LEU A 169 16.41 -21.80 4.90
C LEU A 169 15.92 -20.93 3.74
N ALA A 170 15.99 -21.41 2.50
CA ALA A 170 15.52 -20.65 1.34
C ALA A 170 14.03 -20.35 1.44
N VAL A 171 13.21 -21.38 1.70
CA VAL A 171 11.75 -21.21 1.77
C VAL A 171 11.33 -20.53 3.07
N TYR A 172 12.03 -20.78 4.18
CA TYR A 172 11.82 -20.06 5.44
C TYR A 172 12.04 -18.55 5.27
N LEU A 173 13.19 -18.14 4.71
CA LEU A 173 13.48 -16.72 4.50
C LEU A 173 12.51 -16.12 3.50
N TRP A 174 12.21 -16.83 2.41
CA TRP A 174 11.23 -16.37 1.42
C TRP A 174 9.84 -16.15 2.04
N ALA A 175 9.32 -17.11 2.81
CA ALA A 175 8.04 -16.98 3.50
C ALA A 175 8.11 -15.88 4.58
N ARG A 176 9.24 -15.74 5.26
CA ARG A 176 9.37 -14.73 6.30
C ARG A 176 9.41 -13.31 5.76
N THR A 177 10.00 -13.09 4.58
CA THR A 177 10.21 -11.73 4.06
C THR A 177 9.16 -11.38 3.01
N TYR A 178 9.10 -12.10 1.89
CA TYR A 178 8.21 -11.80 0.78
C TYR A 178 6.74 -12.03 1.10
N LEU A 179 6.39 -13.14 1.75
CA LEU A 179 4.98 -13.42 2.07
C LEU A 179 4.46 -12.41 3.12
N THR A 180 5.29 -12.04 4.10
CA THR A 180 4.94 -11.03 5.11
C THR A 180 4.71 -9.65 4.51
N GLU A 181 5.58 -9.20 3.61
CA GLU A 181 5.44 -7.90 2.92
C GLU A 181 4.18 -7.87 2.05
N THR A 182 3.99 -8.90 1.23
CA THR A 182 2.84 -9.01 0.33
C THR A 182 1.51 -9.00 1.09
N LEU A 183 1.44 -9.69 2.24
CA LEU A 183 0.27 -9.66 3.10
C LEU A 183 0.09 -8.28 3.74
N SER A 184 1.16 -7.71 4.31
CA SER A 184 1.11 -6.42 5.02
C SER A 184 0.64 -5.27 4.14
N ASP A 185 1.08 -5.21 2.88
CA ASP A 185 0.69 -4.15 1.94
C ASP A 185 -0.76 -4.30 1.47
N LYS A 186 -1.22 -5.54 1.26
CA LYS A 186 -2.65 -5.81 1.02
C LYS A 186 -3.51 -5.42 2.23
N TYR A 187 -3.03 -5.67 3.45
CA TYR A 187 -3.75 -5.26 4.66
C TYR A 187 -3.84 -3.74 4.82
N LYS A 188 -2.74 -3.01 4.57
CA LYS A 188 -2.73 -1.54 4.65
C LYS A 188 -3.67 -0.90 3.62
N THR A 189 -3.76 -1.44 2.41
CA THR A 189 -4.63 -0.88 1.37
C THR A 189 -6.11 -1.08 1.68
N VAL A 190 -6.50 -2.28 2.14
CA VAL A 190 -7.89 -2.58 2.56
C VAL A 190 -8.28 -1.76 3.78
N LEU A 191 -7.40 -1.64 4.79
CA LEU A 191 -7.67 -0.83 5.98
C LEU A 191 -7.85 0.66 5.65
N LYS A 192 -7.00 1.22 4.77
CA LYS A 192 -7.16 2.58 4.25
C LYS A 192 -8.49 2.79 3.53
N GLN A 193 -8.94 1.79 2.75
CA GLN A 193 -10.24 1.87 2.07
C GLN A 193 -11.43 1.81 3.06
N ALA A 194 -11.35 0.97 4.09
CA ALA A 194 -12.39 0.84 5.10
C ALA A 194 -12.51 2.10 5.97
N LEU A 195 -11.38 2.63 6.46
CA LEU A 195 -11.33 3.90 7.21
C LEU A 195 -11.92 5.05 6.39
N ARG A 196 -11.52 5.16 5.12
CA ARG A 196 -12.06 6.17 4.19
C ARG A 196 -13.57 6.04 4.03
N LYS A 197 -14.11 4.84 3.90
CA LYS A 197 -15.55 4.60 3.78
C LYS A 197 -16.30 5.04 5.04
N GLN A 198 -15.72 4.82 6.21
CA GLN A 198 -16.30 5.24 7.49
C GLN A 198 -16.26 6.76 7.68
N GLU A 199 -15.15 7.41 7.35
CA GLU A 199 -15.02 8.87 7.34
C GLU A 199 -16.06 9.51 6.41
N LEU A 200 -16.21 9.00 5.18
CA LEU A 200 -17.25 9.46 4.25
C LEU A 200 -18.67 9.32 4.84
N GLN A 201 -18.97 8.23 5.53
CA GLN A 201 -20.29 8.06 6.16
C GLN A 201 -20.54 9.05 7.30
N ASN A 202 -19.51 9.39 8.06
CA ASN A 202 -19.62 10.38 9.13
C ASN A 202 -19.82 11.79 8.56
N ILE A 203 -19.03 12.16 7.54
CA ILE A 203 -19.15 13.45 6.84
C ILE A 203 -20.56 13.59 6.24
N LEU A 204 -21.09 12.54 5.59
CA LEU A 204 -22.44 12.58 5.02
C LEU A 204 -23.52 12.78 6.09
N LYS A 205 -23.39 12.10 7.25
CA LYS A 205 -24.34 12.27 8.36
C LYS A 205 -24.30 13.68 8.94
N ASP A 206 -23.10 14.24 9.11
CA ASP A 206 -22.95 15.57 9.69
C ASP A 206 -23.35 16.66 8.69
N PHE A 207 -23.09 16.48 7.39
CA PHE A 207 -23.64 17.31 6.33
C PHE A 207 -25.17 17.33 6.34
N GLN A 208 -25.80 16.15 6.43
CA GLN A 208 -27.27 16.05 6.56
C GLN A 208 -27.81 16.76 7.80
N LYS A 209 -27.14 16.62 8.96
CA LYS A 209 -27.53 17.34 10.18
C LYS A 209 -27.40 18.85 10.03
N THR A 210 -26.33 19.33 9.38
CA THR A 210 -26.13 20.77 9.13
C THR A 210 -27.21 21.30 8.20
N ILE A 211 -27.52 20.59 7.10
CA ILE A 211 -28.64 20.94 6.22
C ILE A 211 -29.95 20.99 7.02
N GLN A 212 -30.20 19.99 7.86
CA GLN A 212 -31.41 19.94 8.67
C GLN A 212 -31.50 21.14 9.64
N ARG A 213 -30.40 21.53 10.29
CA ARG A 213 -30.33 22.73 11.14
C ARG A 213 -30.63 24.01 10.36
N ILE A 214 -29.99 24.20 9.21
CA ILE A 214 -30.23 25.38 8.36
C ILE A 214 -31.70 25.40 7.90
N SER A 215 -32.24 24.25 7.48
CA SER A 215 -33.63 24.12 7.03
C SER A 215 -34.67 24.33 8.14
N SER A 216 -34.30 24.12 9.42
CA SER A 216 -35.16 24.39 10.57
C SER A 216 -35.17 25.86 10.98
N GLN A 217 -34.15 26.63 10.57
CA GLN A 217 -34.11 28.08 10.75
C GLN A 217 -34.82 28.84 9.63
N GLU A 218 -35.06 28.21 8.47
CA GLU A 218 -35.67 28.86 7.31
C GLU A 218 -36.98 28.21 6.85
N ASN A 219 -38.06 28.97 6.89
CA ASN A 219 -39.44 28.53 6.61
C ASN A 219 -39.78 28.54 5.10
N ASN A 220 -38.86 28.09 4.23
CA ASN A 220 -39.03 28.14 2.77
C ASN A 220 -38.63 26.81 2.10
N ASP A 221 -39.61 26.02 1.66
CA ASP A 221 -39.43 24.66 1.11
C ASP A 221 -38.70 24.63 -0.25
N SER A 222 -38.63 25.77 -0.96
CA SER A 222 -37.80 25.94 -2.16
C SER A 222 -36.31 25.72 -1.87
N PHE A 223 -35.84 26.18 -0.71
CA PHE A 223 -34.44 26.14 -0.32
C PHE A 223 -33.93 24.71 -0.03
N LYS A 224 -34.78 23.85 0.53
CA LYS A 224 -34.47 22.42 0.77
C LYS A 224 -34.22 21.67 -0.54
N THR A 225 -35.01 21.98 -1.57
CA THR A 225 -34.97 21.31 -2.88
C THR A 225 -33.68 21.63 -3.63
N GLU A 226 -33.12 22.83 -3.46
CA GLU A 226 -31.85 23.22 -4.09
C GLU A 226 -30.62 22.66 -3.37
N ILE A 227 -30.67 22.58 -2.04
CA ILE A 227 -29.61 21.94 -1.25
C ILE A 227 -29.48 20.45 -1.59
N ASP A 228 -30.59 19.74 -1.78
CA ASP A 228 -30.56 18.33 -2.17
C ASP A 228 -29.99 18.09 -3.59
N LYS A 229 -30.14 19.07 -4.49
CA LYS A 229 -29.50 19.09 -5.83
C LYS A 229 -28.02 19.53 -5.79
N ALA A 230 -27.61 20.18 -4.71
CA ALA A 230 -26.25 20.63 -4.45
C ALA A 230 -25.36 19.57 -3.77
N LYS A 231 -25.78 18.29 -3.78
CA LYS A 231 -24.92 17.20 -3.30
C LYS A 231 -23.59 17.22 -4.06
N PRO A 232 -22.45 17.19 -3.36
CA PRO A 232 -21.15 17.10 -4.02
C PRO A 232 -21.09 15.81 -4.84
N GLU A 233 -20.64 15.91 -6.09
CA GLU A 233 -20.25 14.74 -6.84
C GLU A 233 -18.98 14.16 -6.21
N ILE A 234 -18.91 12.83 -6.09
CA ILE A 234 -17.80 12.16 -5.45
C ILE A 234 -16.63 12.14 -6.43
N ALA A 235 -15.67 13.04 -6.24
CA ALA A 235 -14.45 13.04 -7.03
C ALA A 235 -13.59 11.80 -6.72
N THR A 236 -13.11 11.14 -7.76
CA THR A 236 -12.09 10.09 -7.71
C THR A 236 -10.75 10.69 -7.34
N VAL A 237 -10.21 10.27 -6.18
CA VAL A 237 -8.80 10.36 -5.74
C VAL A 237 -8.13 11.72 -6.01
N CYS A 238 -8.14 12.61 -5.02
CA CYS A 238 -7.27 13.80 -4.99
C CYS A 238 -6.76 14.03 -3.55
N GLU A 239 -5.52 14.50 -3.41
CA GLU A 239 -4.96 14.96 -2.12
C GLU A 239 -5.59 16.26 -1.63
N ASP A 240 -6.22 17.02 -2.53
CA ASP A 240 -7.22 18.03 -2.19
C ASP A 240 -8.61 17.40 -2.38
N CYS A 241 -9.23 17.02 -1.27
CA CYS A 241 -10.53 16.34 -1.25
C CYS A 241 -11.69 17.19 -1.80
N GLN A 242 -11.46 18.47 -2.14
CA GLN A 242 -12.48 19.40 -2.65
C GLN A 242 -12.31 19.75 -4.14
N LYS A 243 -11.16 19.41 -4.74
CA LYS A 243 -10.86 19.69 -6.14
C LYS A 243 -11.73 18.88 -7.10
N ASN A 244 -12.19 19.52 -8.17
CA ASN A 244 -13.12 18.98 -9.18
C ASN A 244 -14.49 18.51 -8.65
N ARG A 245 -14.88 18.87 -7.41
CA ARG A 245 -16.20 18.50 -6.86
C ARG A 245 -17.30 19.50 -7.23
N TRP A 246 -16.94 20.68 -7.74
CA TRP A 246 -17.85 21.80 -7.93
C TRP A 246 -17.93 22.27 -9.39
N GLY A 247 -17.46 21.44 -10.34
CA GLY A 247 -17.51 21.71 -11.77
C GLY A 247 -16.31 22.49 -12.33
N GLY A 248 -15.30 22.78 -11.49
CA GLY A 248 -13.99 23.32 -11.93
C GLY A 248 -14.01 24.73 -12.55
N LYS A 249 -15.10 25.49 -12.40
CA LYS A 249 -15.24 26.85 -12.95
C LYS A 249 -15.16 27.89 -11.83
N THR A 250 -14.25 28.85 -11.93
CA THR A 250 -14.11 29.94 -10.94
C THR A 250 -14.98 31.16 -11.28
N GLU A 251 -15.48 31.23 -12.51
CA GLU A 251 -16.33 32.31 -13.02
C GLU A 251 -17.24 31.84 -14.17
N ASP A 252 -18.27 32.63 -14.46
CA ASP A 252 -19.11 32.49 -15.65
C ASP A 252 -19.52 33.86 -16.23
N ASP A 253 -20.56 33.88 -17.08
CA ASP A 253 -21.05 35.09 -17.77
C ASP A 253 -21.70 36.12 -16.82
N LEU A 254 -22.16 35.69 -15.64
CA LEU A 254 -22.89 36.53 -14.69
C LEU A 254 -22.06 36.90 -13.47
N PHE A 255 -21.29 35.95 -12.92
CA PHE A 255 -20.54 36.18 -11.68
C PHE A 255 -19.12 35.61 -11.72
N SER A 256 -18.28 36.14 -10.84
CA SER A 256 -16.97 35.61 -10.48
C SER A 256 -16.80 35.63 -8.96
N ILE A 257 -16.12 34.64 -8.40
CA ILE A 257 -15.76 34.65 -6.98
C ILE A 257 -14.39 35.29 -6.82
N ASN A 258 -14.32 36.38 -6.07
CA ASN A 258 -13.06 37.00 -5.68
C ASN A 258 -12.63 36.49 -4.31
N ALA A 259 -11.35 36.10 -4.19
CA ALA A 259 -10.76 35.58 -2.97
C ALA A 259 -9.51 36.37 -2.62
N SER A 260 -9.47 36.89 -1.39
CA SER A 260 -8.33 37.63 -0.84
C SER A 260 -7.79 36.91 0.39
N VAL A 261 -6.48 36.73 0.45
CA VAL A 261 -5.79 36.09 1.57
C VAL A 261 -4.82 37.09 2.21
N THR A 262 -5.05 37.42 3.47
CA THR A 262 -4.22 38.37 4.23
C THR A 262 -3.61 37.68 5.45
N LYS A 263 -2.36 38.00 5.79
CA LYS A 263 -1.69 37.42 6.97
C LYS A 263 -2.31 37.98 8.25
N ALA A 264 -2.82 37.11 9.12
CA ALA A 264 -3.43 37.52 10.37
C ALA A 264 -2.34 37.81 11.43
N ASN A 265 -1.77 39.02 11.50
CA ASN A 265 -0.73 39.43 12.47
C ASN A 265 0.59 38.60 12.48
N ALA A 266 1.69 39.21 12.94
CA ALA A 266 3.04 38.61 12.88
C ALA A 266 3.23 37.34 13.78
N LEU A 267 2.33 37.09 14.73
CA LEU A 267 2.39 35.99 15.70
C LEU A 267 1.45 34.82 15.39
N ASN A 268 0.56 34.97 14.42
CA ASN A 268 -0.50 33.99 14.15
C ASN A 268 -0.12 33.19 12.90
N MET A 269 -0.10 31.86 13.02
CA MET A 269 0.21 30.94 11.91
C MET A 269 -0.97 30.74 10.94
N LYS A 270 -2.01 31.60 11.02
CA LYS A 270 -3.22 31.53 10.19
C LYS A 270 -3.26 32.73 9.25
N ALA A 271 -3.76 32.52 8.04
CA ALA A 271 -4.16 33.59 7.14
C ALA A 271 -5.67 33.80 7.22
N ASP A 272 -6.10 35.06 7.17
CA ASP A 272 -7.51 35.43 7.03
C ASP A 272 -7.88 35.44 5.55
N VAL A 273 -8.88 34.63 5.21
CA VAL A 273 -9.41 34.47 3.86
C VAL A 273 -10.77 35.16 3.79
N VAL A 274 -10.94 36.00 2.76
CA VAL A 274 -12.17 36.72 2.47
C VAL A 274 -12.62 36.33 1.06
N LEU A 275 -13.84 35.81 0.95
CA LEU A 275 -14.50 35.49 -0.31
C LEU A 275 -15.65 36.46 -0.55
N THR A 276 -15.79 36.95 -1.79
CA THR A 276 -16.88 37.84 -2.19
C THR A 276 -17.41 37.44 -3.56
N LEU A 277 -18.73 37.55 -3.73
CA LEU A 277 -19.39 37.35 -5.02
C LEU A 277 -19.35 38.67 -5.79
N VAL A 278 -18.77 38.65 -7.00
CA VAL A 278 -18.66 39.82 -7.87
C VAL A 278 -19.55 39.62 -9.09
N GLU A 279 -20.44 40.57 -9.38
CA GLU A 279 -21.20 40.58 -10.64
C GLU A 279 -20.35 41.08 -11.81
N LYS A 280 -20.51 40.43 -12.96
CA LYS A 280 -19.95 40.89 -14.24
C LYS A 280 -20.92 41.71 -15.06
N GLN A 281 -22.22 41.56 -14.81
CA GLN A 281 -23.30 42.33 -15.44
C GLN A 281 -24.06 43.09 -14.34
N ALA A 282 -24.22 44.39 -14.54
CA ALA A 282 -24.84 45.26 -13.54
C ALA A 282 -26.27 44.82 -13.20
N GLY A 283 -26.57 44.73 -11.90
CA GLY A 283 -27.91 44.44 -11.40
C GLY A 283 -28.22 42.94 -11.22
N GLN A 284 -27.26 42.05 -11.49
CA GLN A 284 -27.44 40.62 -11.27
C GLN A 284 -27.35 40.23 -9.80
N LEU A 285 -26.61 40.97 -8.97
CA LEU A 285 -26.58 40.75 -7.51
C LEU A 285 -27.96 40.82 -6.86
N ALA A 286 -28.88 41.64 -7.40
CA ALA A 286 -30.25 41.76 -6.91
C ALA A 286 -31.10 40.50 -7.17
N THR A 287 -30.68 39.64 -8.10
CA THR A 287 -31.35 38.36 -8.40
C THR A 287 -30.88 37.23 -7.47
N VAL A 288 -29.80 37.44 -6.71
CA VAL A 288 -29.24 36.44 -5.81
C VAL A 288 -29.99 36.50 -4.48
N ALA A 289 -30.56 35.37 -4.07
CA ALA A 289 -31.15 35.23 -2.75
C ALA A 289 -30.05 34.98 -1.70
N LYS A 290 -29.17 34.00 -1.96
CA LYS A 290 -28.15 33.53 -1.02
C LYS A 290 -26.93 32.97 -1.73
N VAL A 291 -25.81 32.98 -1.03
CA VAL A 291 -24.57 32.32 -1.44
C VAL A 291 -24.13 31.36 -0.34
N MET A 292 -23.85 30.11 -0.71
CA MET A 292 -23.30 29.09 0.19
C MET A 292 -21.83 28.86 -0.14
N TYR A 293 -20.98 28.97 0.87
CA TYR A 293 -19.56 28.66 0.81
C TYR A 293 -19.32 27.32 1.50
N LEU A 294 -18.73 26.36 0.79
CA LEU A 294 -18.44 25.01 1.27
C LEU A 294 -16.93 24.87 1.47
N LEU A 295 -16.50 25.03 2.71
CA LEU A 295 -15.11 24.95 3.18
C LEU A 295 -14.64 23.50 3.34
N HIS A 296 -13.34 23.31 3.62
CA HIS A 296 -12.73 22.00 3.89
C HIS A 296 -13.39 21.28 5.08
N ASP A 297 -13.36 19.94 5.08
CA ASP A 297 -13.99 19.09 6.09
C ASP A 297 -13.47 19.37 7.51
N SER A 298 -12.26 19.93 7.64
CA SER A 298 -11.68 20.40 8.92
C SER A 298 -12.48 21.51 9.60
N TYR A 299 -13.38 22.20 8.89
CA TYR A 299 -14.23 23.26 9.44
C TYR A 299 -15.56 22.75 10.00
N LEU A 300 -15.79 21.43 10.03
CA LEU A 300 -16.99 20.88 10.67
C LEU A 300 -17.10 21.36 12.14
N PRO A 301 -18.29 21.83 12.59
CA PRO A 301 -19.59 21.81 11.90
C PRO A 301 -19.88 23.02 10.99
N GLU A 302 -19.05 24.07 11.00
CA GLU A 302 -19.20 25.32 10.24
C GLU A 302 -18.65 25.26 8.80
N MET A 303 -18.60 24.05 8.24
CA MET A 303 -18.10 23.80 6.89
C MET A 303 -18.95 24.51 5.82
N ILE A 304 -20.24 24.71 6.07
CA ILE A 304 -21.14 25.46 5.20
C ILE A 304 -21.40 26.83 5.83
N ARG A 305 -21.05 27.89 5.11
CA ARG A 305 -21.35 29.27 5.50
C ARG A 305 -22.30 29.90 4.50
N VAL A 306 -23.36 30.53 4.99
CA VAL A 306 -24.39 31.14 4.15
C VAL A 306 -24.30 32.66 4.28
N ALA A 307 -24.17 33.35 3.15
CA ALA A 307 -24.26 34.79 3.05
C ALA A 307 -25.58 35.18 2.36
N SER A 308 -26.28 36.15 2.93
CA SER A 308 -27.57 36.67 2.42
C SER A 308 -27.58 38.19 2.26
N ASP A 309 -26.49 38.88 2.64
CA ASP A 309 -26.39 40.33 2.55
C ASP A 309 -25.84 40.78 1.20
N ALA A 310 -26.76 41.22 0.33
CA ALA A 310 -26.44 41.76 -0.98
C ALA A 310 -25.64 43.08 -0.90
N ASN A 311 -25.77 43.87 0.19
CA ASN A 311 -25.08 45.15 0.33
C ASN A 311 -23.57 44.98 0.55
N ASN A 312 -23.14 43.82 1.05
CA ASN A 312 -21.74 43.49 1.31
C ASN A 312 -21.19 42.47 0.31
N GLY A 313 -21.82 42.32 -0.87
CA GLY A 313 -21.38 41.40 -1.93
C GLY A 313 -21.36 39.93 -1.52
N PHE A 314 -22.24 39.53 -0.59
CA PHE A 314 -22.32 38.18 -0.05
C PHE A 314 -20.98 37.67 0.53
N GLU A 315 -20.27 38.53 1.28
CA GLU A 315 -18.96 38.23 1.85
C GLU A 315 -18.93 37.02 2.81
N CYS A 316 -17.87 36.22 2.76
CA CYS A 316 -17.57 35.15 3.71
C CYS A 316 -16.12 35.26 4.20
N LYS A 317 -15.92 35.27 5.53
CA LYS A 317 -14.61 35.37 6.18
C LYS A 317 -14.30 34.11 6.95
N PHE A 318 -13.09 33.58 6.86
CA PHE A 318 -12.61 32.47 7.70
C PHE A 318 -11.07 32.51 7.78
N SER A 319 -10.49 31.82 8.76
CA SER A 319 -9.03 31.72 8.88
C SER A 319 -8.55 30.32 8.51
N ALA A 320 -7.47 30.21 7.74
CA ALA A 320 -6.89 28.94 7.24
C ALA A 320 -5.38 28.87 7.50
N TYR A 321 -4.85 27.66 7.64
CA TYR A 321 -3.41 27.42 7.78
C TYR A 321 -2.72 27.20 6.44
N GLU A 322 -3.43 26.61 5.48
CA GLU A 322 -2.94 26.25 4.16
C GLU A 322 -4.02 26.51 3.11
N ALA A 323 -3.59 26.63 1.85
CA ALA A 323 -4.48 26.73 0.70
C ALA A 323 -5.19 25.40 0.40
N PHE A 324 -6.49 25.48 0.10
CA PHE A 324 -7.32 24.35 -0.33
C PHE A 324 -8.36 24.84 -1.36
N THR A 325 -8.93 23.90 -2.12
CA THR A 325 -10.03 24.20 -3.04
C THR A 325 -11.35 24.25 -2.28
N LEU A 326 -12.24 25.19 -2.58
CA LEU A 326 -13.56 25.29 -1.95
C LEU A 326 -14.67 25.46 -2.98
N GLY A 327 -15.89 25.09 -2.59
CA GLY A 327 -17.08 25.22 -3.42
C GLY A 327 -17.88 26.46 -3.08
N VAL A 328 -18.47 27.12 -4.09
CA VAL A 328 -19.43 28.21 -3.89
C VAL A 328 -20.70 27.92 -4.68
N ILE A 329 -21.86 28.07 -4.04
CA ILE A 329 -23.16 27.85 -4.66
C ILE A 329 -23.98 29.12 -4.56
N VAL A 330 -24.43 29.63 -5.69
CA VAL A 330 -25.27 30.83 -5.78
C VAL A 330 -26.71 30.42 -6.04
N VAL A 331 -27.59 30.86 -5.16
CA VAL A 331 -29.03 30.60 -5.16
C VAL A 331 -29.76 31.89 -5.54
N PHE A 332 -30.69 31.80 -6.48
CA PHE A 332 -31.44 32.94 -7.00
C PHE A 332 -32.77 33.14 -6.27
N THR A 333 -33.33 34.35 -6.38
CA THR A 333 -34.64 34.70 -5.83
C THR A 333 -35.79 34.03 -6.58
N ASP A 334 -35.64 33.81 -7.88
CA ASP A 334 -36.54 32.98 -8.67
C ASP A 334 -36.20 31.50 -8.51
N VAL A 335 -37.13 30.77 -7.91
CA VAL A 335 -37.06 29.33 -7.61
C VAL A 335 -36.91 28.46 -8.86
N ASN A 336 -37.29 28.96 -10.04
CA ASN A 336 -37.15 28.22 -11.30
C ASN A 336 -35.77 28.39 -11.95
N THR A 337 -34.96 29.34 -11.47
CA THR A 337 -33.61 29.56 -12.01
C THR A 337 -32.65 28.56 -11.38
N PRO A 338 -31.90 27.76 -12.18
CA PRO A 338 -30.98 26.76 -11.65
C PRO A 338 -29.84 27.41 -10.86
N VAL A 339 -29.47 26.79 -9.74
CA VAL A 339 -28.30 27.20 -8.95
C VAL A 339 -27.03 27.16 -9.77
N ARG A 340 -26.12 28.09 -9.50
CA ARG A 340 -24.78 28.12 -10.11
C ARG A 340 -23.74 27.64 -9.12
N LYS A 341 -22.78 26.84 -9.61
CA LYS A 341 -21.70 26.24 -8.81
C LYS A 341 -20.36 26.79 -9.30
N TYR A 342 -19.51 27.18 -8.36
CA TYR A 342 -18.15 27.64 -8.63
C TYR A 342 -17.15 26.87 -7.77
N GLU A 343 -15.93 26.78 -8.28
CA GLU A 343 -14.78 26.17 -7.62
C GLU A 343 -13.66 27.20 -7.51
N VAL A 344 -13.17 27.41 -6.29
CA VAL A 344 -12.11 28.37 -5.98
C VAL A 344 -10.93 27.62 -5.39
N ASP A 345 -9.84 27.51 -6.14
CA ASP A 345 -8.57 26.94 -5.66
C ASP A 345 -7.72 28.06 -5.06
N LEU A 346 -7.64 28.14 -3.73
CA LEU A 346 -6.87 29.18 -3.04
C LEU A 346 -5.37 29.13 -3.38
N ASN A 347 -4.86 27.98 -3.86
CA ASN A 347 -3.46 27.82 -4.21
C ASN A 347 -3.10 28.52 -5.54
N THR A 348 -4.10 28.94 -6.32
CA THR A 348 -3.92 29.61 -7.62
C THR A 348 -3.94 31.14 -7.53
N LEU A 349 -4.19 31.69 -6.34
CA LEU A 349 -4.29 33.14 -6.13
C LEU A 349 -2.92 33.82 -6.22
N ALA A 350 -2.91 35.02 -6.79
CA ALA A 350 -1.73 35.89 -6.78
C ALA A 350 -1.52 36.50 -5.37
N ASN A 351 -0.27 36.68 -4.96
CA ASN A 351 0.13 37.35 -3.71
C ASN A 351 -0.28 36.63 -2.40
N LEU A 352 -0.05 35.32 -2.32
CA LEU A 352 -0.28 34.55 -1.09
C LEU A 352 0.80 34.81 -0.02
N PRO A 353 0.46 34.76 1.29
CA PRO A 353 1.44 34.77 2.36
C PRO A 353 2.45 33.62 2.24
N GLU A 354 3.71 33.88 2.59
CA GLU A 354 4.77 32.87 2.57
C GLU A 354 4.39 31.66 3.45
N GLY A 355 4.41 30.46 2.86
CA GLY A 355 4.03 29.20 3.52
C GLY A 355 2.54 28.87 3.52
N PHE A 356 1.68 29.71 2.94
CA PHE A 356 0.25 29.42 2.78
C PHE A 356 -0.04 28.55 1.55
N ASN A 357 0.77 28.69 0.50
CA ASN A 357 0.69 27.82 -0.68
C ASN A 357 1.39 26.48 -0.42
N TYR A 358 0.90 25.41 -1.03
CA TYR A 358 1.64 24.16 -1.10
C TYR A 358 2.40 24.10 -2.42
N THR A 359 3.71 23.92 -2.36
CA THR A 359 4.56 23.69 -3.54
C THR A 359 4.31 22.29 -4.07
N ARG A 360 3.66 22.19 -5.23
CA ARG A 360 3.80 21.04 -6.12
C ARG A 360 4.36 21.51 -7.44
N GLU A 361 5.52 21.00 -7.82
CA GLU A 361 5.86 20.85 -9.23
C GLU A 361 4.79 19.93 -9.82
N LEU A 362 3.85 20.51 -10.56
CA LEU A 362 2.95 19.76 -11.41
C LEU A 362 3.82 19.10 -12.48
N MET A 363 4.13 17.82 -12.32
CA MET A 363 4.69 17.06 -13.44
C MET A 363 3.66 17.07 -14.56
N THR A 364 4.10 17.60 -15.70
CA THR A 364 3.33 17.55 -16.94
C THR A 364 3.04 16.10 -17.31
N ILE A 365 1.97 15.84 -18.07
CA ILE A 365 1.65 14.49 -18.54
C ILE A 365 2.87 13.83 -19.22
N GLY A 366 3.67 14.61 -19.95
CA GLY A 366 4.92 14.14 -20.57
C GLY A 366 6.05 13.81 -19.58
N GLU A 367 6.07 14.40 -18.38
CA GLU A 367 7.01 14.05 -17.31
C GLU A 367 6.56 12.79 -16.57
N VAL A 368 5.26 12.63 -16.34
CA VAL A 368 4.67 11.40 -15.78
C VAL A 368 4.87 10.22 -16.73
N GLU A 369 4.70 10.40 -18.04
CA GLU A 369 4.99 9.38 -19.05
C GLU A 369 6.48 9.01 -19.09
N LYS A 370 7.38 9.98 -18.87
CA LYS A 370 8.82 9.75 -18.78
C LYS A 370 9.21 8.96 -17.55
N GLU A 371 8.57 9.24 -16.41
CA GLU A 371 8.80 8.58 -15.14
C GLU A 371 8.24 7.15 -15.14
N LEU A 372 7.06 6.94 -15.74
CA LEU A 372 6.50 5.61 -16.02
C LEU A 372 7.40 4.79 -16.95
N ALA A 373 7.93 5.40 -18.01
CA ALA A 373 8.87 4.73 -18.92
C ALA A 373 10.20 4.34 -18.25
N THR A 374 10.60 5.03 -17.17
CA THR A 374 11.77 4.65 -16.36
C THR A 374 11.48 3.56 -15.33
N LEU A 375 10.20 3.29 -15.02
CA LEU A 375 9.78 2.22 -14.10
C LEU A 375 9.48 0.90 -14.84
N GLU A 376 9.23 0.96 -16.15
CA GLU A 376 8.91 -0.21 -17.00
C GLU A 376 10.13 -0.85 -17.72
N GLY A 377 11.36 -0.38 -17.49
CA GLY A 377 12.61 -0.94 -18.08
C GLY A 377 13.75 -1.15 -17.09
#